data_AF-A0A7J2JRQ6-F1
#
_entry.id   AF-A0A7J2JRQ6-F1
#
_cell.length_a   1.000
_cell.length_b   1.000
_cell.length_c   1.000
_cell.angle_alpha   90.00
_cell.angle_beta   90.00
_cell.angle_gamma   90.00
#
_symmetry.space_group_name_H-M   'P 1'
#
loop_
_entity.id
_entity.type
_entity.pdbx_description
1 polymer ?
#
loop_
_entity_poly.entity_id
_entity_poly.type
_entity_poly.pdbx_seq_one_letter_code
_entity_poly.pdbx_strand_id
1 'polypeptide(L)' 'RQAVVGAVLRFRPPGCPSECENKDLCEPPGLKAGDRIKIVEVLPRSLRCPKGEDLAACLVEVQGT' A
#
# COMPACT_ATOMS: atom_id res chain seq x y z
N ARG A 1 -13.11 2.71 -1.78
CA ARG A 1 -11.76 3.25 -2.07
C ARG A 1 -11.66 4.73 -1.67
N GLN A 2 -10.80 5.13 -0.74
CA GLN A 2 -10.39 6.54 -0.57
C GLN A 2 -8.88 6.61 -0.28
N ALA A 3 -8.11 6.76 -1.35
CA ALA A 3 -6.71 7.17 -1.28
C ALA A 3 -6.65 8.63 -1.74
N VAL A 4 -5.95 9.48 -0.98
CA VAL A 4 -5.87 10.92 -1.26
C VAL A 4 -4.41 11.29 -1.44
N VAL A 5 -4.09 11.88 -2.59
CA VAL A 5 -2.73 12.39 -2.86
C VAL A 5 -2.36 13.41 -1.79
N GLY A 6 -1.16 13.28 -1.24
CA GLY A 6 -0.64 14.10 -0.14
C GLY A 6 -0.95 13.55 1.26
N ALA A 7 -1.84 12.56 1.39
CA ALA A 7 -2.11 11.95 2.69
C ALA A 7 -0.84 11.28 3.25
N VAL A 8 -0.60 11.47 4.54
CA VAL A 8 0.53 10.89 5.26
C VAL A 8 -0.01 9.93 6.33
N LEU A 9 0.47 8.69 6.32
CA LEU A 9 0.04 7.65 7.24
C LEU A 9 1.22 6.80 7.70
N ARG A 10 1.00 5.99 8.74
CA ARG A 10 1.94 4.94 9.13
C ARG A 10 1.59 3.66 8.40
N PHE A 11 2.56 3.08 7.71
CA PHE A 11 2.38 1.83 7.00
C PHE A 11 2.11 0.68 7.97
N ARG A 12 1.04 -0.07 7.70
CA ARG A 12 0.66 -1.29 8.42
C ARG A 12 0.52 -2.41 7.39
N PRO A 13 1.50 -3.32 7.27
CA PRO A 13 1.39 -4.43 6.33
C PRO A 13 0.16 -5.30 6.69
N PRO A 14 -0.62 -5.76 5.70
CA PRO A 14 -1.85 -6.52 5.96
C PRO A 14 -1.64 -7.94 6.48
N GLY A 15 -0.40 -8.47 6.43
CA GLY A 15 -0.08 -9.80 6.96
C GLY A 15 -0.71 -10.94 6.15
N CYS A 16 -0.76 -10.80 4.83
CA CYS A 16 -1.32 -11.83 3.95
C CYS A 16 -0.36 -13.04 3.81
N PRO A 17 -0.88 -14.24 3.46
CA PRO A 17 -0.05 -15.40 3.13
C PRO A 17 0.97 -15.10 2.01
N SER A 18 2.06 -15.86 1.97
CA SER A 18 3.13 -15.71 0.96
C SER A 18 2.64 -15.92 -0.47
N GLU A 19 1.59 -16.72 -0.67
CA GLU A 19 1.06 -17.10 -1.98
C GLU A 19 0.12 -16.03 -2.57
N CYS A 20 -0.10 -14.91 -1.87
CA CYS A 20 -0.96 -13.83 -2.34
C CYS A 20 -0.36 -13.15 -3.58
N GLU A 21 -1.11 -13.10 -4.68
CA GLU A 21 -0.69 -12.45 -5.93
C GLU A 21 -0.32 -10.96 -5.78
N ASN A 22 -0.82 -10.29 -4.73
CA ASN A 22 -0.54 -8.90 -4.43
C ASN A 22 0.51 -8.71 -3.32
N LYS A 23 1.22 -9.76 -2.89
CA LYS A 23 2.13 -9.72 -1.73
C LYS A 23 3.14 -8.58 -1.85
N ASP A 24 3.82 -8.49 -2.99
CA ASP A 24 4.84 -7.47 -3.25
C ASP A 24 4.27 -6.05 -3.44
N LEU A 25 2.96 -5.92 -3.69
CA LEU A 25 2.29 -4.62 -3.75
C LEU A 25 1.83 -4.14 -2.38
N CYS A 26 1.31 -5.06 -1.58
CA CYS A 26 0.78 -4.78 -0.24
C CYS A 26 1.87 -4.73 0.82
N GLU A 27 2.98 -5.46 0.62
CA GLU A 27 4.15 -5.56 1.50
C GLU A 27 5.42 -5.41 0.66
N PRO A 28 5.64 -4.22 0.04
CA PRO A 28 6.72 -4.03 -0.90
C PRO A 28 8.10 -4.12 -0.22
N PRO A 29 9.10 -4.72 -0.89
CA PRO A 29 10.47 -4.73 -0.40
C PRO A 29 10.96 -3.31 -0.09
N GLY A 30 11.52 -3.11 1.10
CA GLY A 30 12.04 -1.83 1.55
C GLY A 30 11.06 -0.97 2.37
N LEU A 31 9.77 -1.32 2.43
CA LEU A 31 8.81 -0.67 3.31
C LEU A 31 8.56 -1.50 4.57
N LYS A 32 8.73 -0.90 5.75
CA LYS A 32 8.64 -1.57 7.05
C LYS A 32 7.40 -1.12 7.81
N ALA A 33 6.88 -2.03 8.64
CA ALA A 33 5.80 -1.71 9.56
C ALA A 33 6.18 -0.49 10.43
N GLY A 34 5.30 0.51 10.44
CA GLY A 34 5.51 1.75 11.17
C GLY A 34 6.13 2.89 10.37
N ASP A 35 6.68 2.62 9.17
CA ASP A 35 7.23 3.67 8.30
C ASP A 35 6.17 4.74 8.01
N ARG A 36 6.59 6.01 8.09
CA ARG A 36 5.74 7.14 7.71
C ARG A 36 5.79 7.27 6.19
N ILE A 37 4.66 7.10 5.53
CA ILE A 37 4.56 7.18 4.06
C ILE A 37 3.63 8.30 3.64
N LYS A 38 3.96 8.95 2.53
CA LYS A 38 3.10 9.92 1.85
C LYS A 38 2.60 9.33 0.54
N ILE A 39 1.29 9.40 0.30
CA ILE A 39 0.72 9.07 -1.02
C ILE A 39 1.12 10.16 -1.99
N VAL A 40 1.93 9.84 -3.00
CA VAL A 40 2.35 10.80 -4.04
C VAL A 40 1.50 10.69 -5.29
N GLU A 41 0.94 9.52 -5.55
CA GLU A 41 0.07 9.27 -6.71
C GLU A 41 -0.94 8.16 -6.41
N VAL A 42 -2.17 8.30 -6.91
CA VAL A 42 -3.15 7.21 -6.96
C VAL A 42 -3.19 6.68 -8.38
N LEU A 43 -2.75 5.43 -8.55
CA LEU A 43 -2.60 4.82 -9.87
C LEU A 43 -3.97 4.40 -10.43
N PRO A 44 -4.26 4.64 -11.73
CA PRO A 44 -5.53 4.27 -12.36
C PRO A 44 -5.57 2.78 -12.73
N ARG A 45 -5.33 1.90 -11.74
CA ARG A 45 -5.44 0.45 -11.89
C ARG A 45 -6.35 -0.17 -10.85
N SER A 46 -7.08 -1.20 -11.28
CA SER A 46 -7.81 -2.11 -10.40
C SER A 46 -6.86 -3.17 -9.87
N LEU A 47 -6.89 -3.41 -8.55
CA LEU A 47 -6.28 -4.58 -7.94
C LEU A 47 -7.40 -5.49 -7.46
N ARG A 48 -7.37 -6.76 -7.85
CA ARG A 48 -8.27 -7.76 -7.26
C ARG A 48 -7.61 -8.30 -6.01
N CYS A 49 -8.26 -8.11 -4.86
CA CYS A 49 -7.86 -8.77 -3.63
C CYS A 49 -8.62 -10.11 -3.53
N PRO A 50 -7.94 -11.26 -3.31
CA PRO A 50 -8.61 -12.55 -3.09
C PRO A 50 -9.57 -12.56 -1.89
N LYS A 51 -9.40 -11.63 -0.94
CA LYS A 51 -10.31 -11.44 0.21
C LYS A 51 -11.54 -10.58 -0.10
N GLY A 52 -11.69 -10.09 -1.33
CA GLY A 52 -12.79 -9.21 -1.73
C GLY A 52 -12.63 -7.74 -1.32
N GLU A 53 -11.48 -7.36 -0.77
CA GLU A 53 -11.20 -5.98 -0.36
C GLU A 53 -11.09 -5.03 -1.55
N ASP A 54 -11.67 -3.84 -1.41
CA ASP A 54 -11.55 -2.75 -2.39
C ASP A 54 -10.28 -1.93 -2.10
N LEU A 55 -9.22 -2.22 -2.84
CA LEU A 55 -7.89 -1.62 -2.65
C LEU A 55 -7.61 -0.50 -3.66
N ALA A 56 -6.90 0.55 -3.23
CA ALA A 56 -6.29 1.55 -4.12
C ALA A 56 -4.81 1.25 -4.33
N ALA A 57 -4.37 1.20 -5.58
CA ALA A 57 -2.95 1.18 -5.87
C ALA A 57 -2.38 2.60 -5.77
N CYS A 58 -1.34 2.77 -4.97
CA CYS A 58 -0.72 4.08 -4.75
C CYS A 58 0.79 3.98 -4.94
N LEU A 59 1.39 5.04 -5.50
CA LEU A 59 2.81 5.29 -5.33
C LEU A 59 2.99 6.04 -4.01
N VAL A 60 3.95 5.60 -3.21
CA VAL A 60 4.22 6.19 -1.90
C VAL A 60 5.69 6.53 -1.75
N GLU A 61 5.95 7.59 -0.99
CA GLU A 61 7.29 8.02 -0.62
C GLU A 61 7.48 7.80 0.88
N VAL A 62 8.56 7.12 1.26
CA VAL A 62 8.95 6.98 2.67
C VAL A 62 9.50 8.31 3.16
N GLN A 63 8.85 8.86 4.18
CA GLN A 63 9.31 10.04 4.87
C GLN A 63 10.31 9.58 5.93
N GLY A 64 11.60 9.86 5.71
CA GLY A 64 12.64 9.66 6.72
C GLY A 64 12.28 10.42 8.01
N THR A 65 12.68 9.85 9.16
CA THR A 65 12.62 10.54 10.46
C THR A 65 13.45 11.81 10.48
#